data_AF-A0A7K1UNU8-F1
#
_entry.id   AF-A0A7K1UNU8-F1
#
_cell.length_a   1.000
_cell.length_b   1.000
_cell.length_c   1.000
_cell.angle_alpha   90.00
_cell.angle_beta   90.00
_cell.angle_gamma   90.00
#
_symmetry.space_group_name_H-M   'P 1'
#
loop_
_entity.id
_entity.type
_entity.pdbx_description
1 polymer ?
#
loop_
_entity_poly.entity_id
_entity_poly.type
_entity_poly.pdbx_seq_one_letter_code
_entity_poly.pdbx_strand_id
1 'polypeptide(L)' 'MNDAERDVLIRKHFLEYGRVIEAGEKAKDARLQLLVRLRAVDPDYYTQTRLAGLSGMSQQNVSYLLAKPSAA' A
#
# COMPACT_ATOMS: atom_id res chain seq x y z
N MET A 1 3.20 -37.82 -9.20
CA MET A 1 3.53 -36.41 -9.37
C MET A 1 4.99 -36.34 -9.80
N ASN A 2 5.26 -36.08 -11.08
CA ASN A 2 6.63 -35.94 -11.60
C ASN A 2 7.16 -34.50 -11.41
N ASP A 3 8.45 -34.28 -11.66
CA ASP A 3 9.09 -32.99 -11.44
C ASP A 3 8.49 -31.85 -12.29
N ALA A 4 8.01 -32.14 -13.50
CA ALA A 4 7.35 -31.16 -14.36
C ALA A 4 5.99 -30.71 -13.79
N GLU A 5 5.21 -31.62 -13.18
CA GLU A 5 3.95 -31.26 -12.51
C GLU A 5 4.21 -30.39 -11.26
N ARG A 6 5.31 -30.66 -10.55
CA ARG A 6 5.75 -29.85 -9.41
C ARG A 6 6.13 -28.43 -9.83
N ASP A 7 6.86 -28.29 -10.93
CA ASP A 7 7.29 -26.99 -11.46
C ASP A 7 6.12 -26.11 -11.94
N VAL A 8 5.07 -26.73 -12.49
CA VAL A 8 3.84 -26.02 -12.90
C VAL A 8 3.10 -25.47 -11.68
N LEU A 9 2.97 -26.28 -10.62
CA LEU A 9 2.35 -25.87 -9.35
C LEU A 9 3.08 -24.70 -8.69
N ILE A 10 4.42 -24.76 -8.62
CA ILE A 10 5.24 -23.69 -8.04
C ILE A 10 5.06 -22.38 -8.84
N ARG A 11 5.11 -22.43 -10.17
CA ARG A 11 4.89 -21.24 -11.01
C ARG A 11 3.50 -20.63 -10.80
N LYS A 12 2.47 -21.46 -10.67
CA LYS A 12 1.11 -20.99 -10.36
C LYS A 12 1.06 -20.25 -9.03
N HIS A 13 1.69 -20.78 -7.98
CA HIS A 13 1.77 -20.12 -6.69
C HIS A 13 2.50 -18.78 -6.74
N PHE A 14 3.63 -18.68 -7.46
CA PHE A 14 4.31 -17.39 -7.64
C PHE A 14 3.44 -16.36 -8.35
N LEU A 15 2.67 -16.76 -9.36
CA LEU A 15 1.72 -15.86 -10.03
C LEU A 15 0.59 -15.42 -9.09
N GLU A 16 0.05 -16.35 -8.28
CA GLU A 16 -0.98 -16.04 -7.28
C GLU A 16 -0.46 -15.08 -6.21
N TYR A 17 0.72 -15.35 -5.64
CA TYR A 17 1.36 -14.46 -4.68
C TYR A 17 1.70 -13.11 -5.30
N GLY A 18 2.21 -13.10 -6.54
CA GLY A 18 2.47 -11.87 -7.29
C GLY A 18 1.23 -11.00 -7.43
N ARG A 19 0.07 -11.58 -7.75
CA ARG A 19 -1.21 -10.85 -7.82
C ARG A 19 -1.66 -10.31 -6.46
N VAL A 20 -1.52 -11.08 -5.39
CA VAL A 20 -1.86 -10.63 -4.03
C VAL A 20 -0.95 -9.48 -3.59
N ILE A 21 0.35 -9.59 -3.87
CA ILE A 21 1.33 -8.54 -3.60
C ILE A 21 0.98 -7.28 -4.41
N GLU A 22 0.73 -7.42 -5.71
CA GLU A 22 0.36 -6.29 -6.59
C GLU A 22 -0.93 -5.60 -6.14
N ALA A 23 -1.96 -6.37 -5.76
CA ALA A 23 -3.19 -5.82 -5.20
C ALA A 23 -2.94 -5.09 -3.88
N GLY A 24 -2.07 -5.65 -3.03
CA GLY A 24 -1.62 -5.03 -1.79
C GLY A 24 -0.87 -3.71 -2.00
N GLU A 25 0.06 -3.67 -2.95
CA GLU A 25 0.81 -2.45 -3.31
C GLU A 25 -0.11 -1.38 -3.90
N LYS A 26 -1.00 -1.74 -4.83
CA LYS A 26 -2.01 -0.82 -5.38
C LYS A 26 -2.90 -0.23 -4.28
N ALA A 27 -3.31 -1.04 -3.31
CA ALA A 27 -4.09 -0.57 -2.16
C ALA A 27 -3.29 0.38 -1.25
N LYS A 28 -1.99 0.13 -1.05
CA LYS A 28 -1.10 1.04 -0.32
C LYS A 28 -0.94 2.37 -1.05
N ASP A 29 -0.74 2.36 -2.36
CA ASP A 29 -0.61 3.56 -3.19
C ASP A 29 -1.91 4.37 -3.23
N ALA A 30 -3.06 3.73 -3.40
CA ALA A 30 -4.36 4.41 -3.35
C ALA A 30 -4.58 5.08 -1.98
N ARG A 31 -4.19 4.40 -0.89
CA ARG A 31 -4.27 4.97 0.46
C ARG A 31 -3.31 6.14 0.64
N LEU A 32 -2.08 6.05 0.12
CA LEU A 32 -1.14 7.17 0.11
C LEU A 32 -1.72 8.37 -0.64
N GLN A 33 -2.22 8.17 -1.86
CA GLN A 33 -2.82 9.24 -2.66
C GLN A 33 -4.00 9.91 -1.93
N LEU A 34 -4.83 9.14 -1.22
CA LEU A 34 -5.91 9.68 -0.41
C LEU A 34 -5.37 10.54 0.74
N LEU A 35 -4.38 10.05 1.50
CA LEU A 35 -3.77 10.81 2.60
C LEU A 35 -3.14 12.12 2.11
N VAL A 36 -2.46 12.10 0.96
CA VAL A 36 -1.87 13.28 0.33
C VAL A 36 -2.96 14.27 -0.10
N ARG A 37 -4.02 13.80 -0.76
CA ARG A 37 -5.14 14.65 -1.19
C ARG A 37 -5.84 15.31 -0.01
N LEU A 38 -6.15 14.55 1.05
CA LEU A 38 -6.77 15.11 2.25
C LEU A 38 -5.89 16.19 2.88
N ARG A 39 -4.59 15.92 3.03
CA ARG A 39 -3.64 16.90 3.58
C ARG A 39 -3.48 18.15 2.70
N ALA A 40 -3.59 18.00 1.38
CA ALA A 40 -3.52 19.12 0.45
C ALA A 40 -4.78 20.00 0.47
N VAL A 41 -5.96 19.41 0.73
CA VAL A 41 -7.24 20.14 0.80
C VAL A 41 -7.32 21.01 2.05
N ASP A 42 -6.93 20.49 3.21
CA ASP A 42 -6.94 21.23 4.47
C ASP A 42 -5.85 20.71 5.42
N PRO A 43 -4.62 21.27 5.38
CA PRO A 43 -3.49 20.78 6.15
C PRO A 43 -3.66 20.99 7.67
N ASP A 44 -4.43 22.01 8.07
CA ASP A 44 -4.66 22.34 9.48
C ASP A 44 -5.69 21.41 10.11
N TYR A 45 -6.71 21.01 9.34
CA TYR A 45 -7.70 20.03 9.77
C TYR A 45 -7.19 18.58 9.67
N TYR A 46 -6.49 18.24 8.59
CA TYR A 46 -5.94 16.91 8.32
C TYR A 46 -4.49 16.77 8.82
N THR A 47 -4.31 16.99 10.11
CA THR A 47 -3.02 16.74 10.79
C THR A 47 -2.61 15.27 10.70
N GLN A 48 -1.32 14.99 10.87
CA GLN A 48 -0.81 13.60 10.88
C GLN A 48 -1.50 12.72 11.92
N THR A 49 -1.82 13.26 13.10
CA THR A 49 -2.59 12.57 14.15
C THR A 49 -3.96 12.15 13.66
N ARG A 50 -4.65 13.06 12.99
CA ARG A 50 -6.00 12.82 12.50
C ARG A 50 -6.02 11.83 11.34
N LEU A 51 -5.08 11.98 10.41
CA LEU A 51 -4.89 11.05 9.31
C LEU A 51 -4.58 9.63 9.83
N ALA A 52 -3.75 9.49 10.86
CA ALA A 52 -3.47 8.23 11.52
C ALA A 52 -4.73 7.58 12.11
N GLY A 53 -5.56 8.38 12.81
CA GLY A 53 -6.86 7.92 13.32
C GLY A 53 -7.82 7.49 12.22
N LEU A 54 -7.92 8.26 11.13
CA LEU A 54 -8.82 7.96 10.00
C LEU A 54 -8.38 6.72 9.22
N SER A 55 -7.07 6.48 9.07
CA SER A 55 -6.55 5.35 8.31
C SER A 55 -6.33 4.08 9.13
N GLY A 56 -6.51 4.13 10.46
CA GLY A 56 -6.14 3.04 11.38
C GLY A 56 -4.65 2.73 11.38
N MET A 57 -3.81 3.70 11.05
CA MET A 57 -2.35 3.55 10.98
C MET A 57 -1.70 4.25 12.17
N SER A 58 -0.46 3.87 12.49
CA SER A 58 0.34 4.69 13.40
C SER A 58 0.68 6.04 12.76
N GLN A 59 0.88 7.06 13.59
CA GLN A 59 1.40 8.36 13.12
C GLN A 59 2.73 8.22 12.37
N GLN A 60 3.60 7.30 12.79
CA GLN A 60 4.88 7.03 12.14
C GLN A 60 4.68 6.52 10.71
N ASN A 61 3.73 5.60 10.50
CA ASN A 61 3.40 5.09 9.17
C ASN A 61 2.82 6.19 8.28
N VAL A 62 1.94 7.05 8.81
CA VAL A 62 1.42 8.21 8.07
C VAL A 62 2.54 9.18 7.71
N SER A 63 3.45 9.46 8.65
CA SER A 63 4.61 10.34 8.40
C SER A 63 5.52 9.77 7.31
N TYR A 64 5.87 8.47 7.41
CA TYR A 64 6.66 7.76 6.41
C TYR A 64 6.01 7.78 5.02
N LEU A 65 4.71 7.54 4.96
CA LEU A 65 3.95 7.55 3.72
C LEU A 65 3.93 8.95 3.09
N LEU A 66 3.64 10.00 3.88
CA LEU A 66 3.62 11.38 3.39
C LEU A 66 5.02 11.93 3.04
N ALA A 67 6.08 11.35 3.60
CA ALA A 67 7.46 11.72 3.28
C ALA A 67 8.00 11.04 2.02
N LYS A 68 7.33 10.00 1.50
CA LYS A 68 7.72 9.41 0.22
C LYS A 68 7.50 10.46 -0.88
N PRO A 69 8.53 10.79 -1.69
CA PRO A 69 8.30 11.58 -2.88
C PRO A 69 7.33 10.78 -3.75
N SER A 70 6.17 11.37 -4.07
CA SER A 70 5.27 10.80 -5.06
C SER A 70 6.09 10.69 -6.34
N ALA A 71 6.40 9.47 -6.77
CA ALA A 71 7.06 9.28 -8.06
C ALA A 71 6.17 9.92 -9.12
N ALA A 72 6.70 10.98 -9.75
CA ALA A 72 6.07 11.72 -10.82
C ALA A 72 5.98 10.86 -12.09
#